data_AF-A0A916TH79-F1
#
_entry.id   AF-A0A916TH79-F1
#
_cell.length_a   1.000
_cell.length_b   1.000
_cell.length_c   1.000
_cell.angle_alpha   90.00
_cell.angle_beta   90.00
_cell.angle_gamma   90.00
#
_symmetry.space_group_name_H-M   'P 1'
#
loop_
_entity.id
_entity.type
_entity.pdbx_description
1 polymer ?
#
loop_
_entity_poly.entity_id
_entity_poly.type
_entity_poly.pdbx_seq_one_letter_code
_entity_poly.pdbx_strand_id
1 'polypeptide(L)'
;MSKTIDELLAEEAIAVEEAEATSDPEAPLPAHVKVTRGHPRARNLQVRFRDDEFEELAAYAEQRGLPVSTLVRSLVLQAIAPADDLKTALDKLETDLAAVRRKALSA
;
A
#
# COMPACT_ATOMS: atom_id res chain seq x y z
N MET A 1 28.82 38.49 2.22
CA MET A 1 28.29 37.79 3.40
C MET A 1 27.25 36.81 2.90
N SER A 2 27.48 35.50 3.04
CA SER A 2 26.45 34.52 2.69
C SER A 2 25.34 34.61 3.74
N LYS A 3 24.09 34.65 3.30
CA LYS A 3 22.94 34.61 4.21
C LYS A 3 22.97 33.31 5.01
N THR A 4 22.57 33.39 6.26
CA THR A 4 22.37 32.19 7.08
C THR A 4 21.12 31.44 6.61
N ILE A 5 21.01 30.16 6.92
CA ILE A 5 19.84 29.35 6.54
C ILE A 5 18.57 29.95 7.16
N ASP A 6 18.66 30.47 8.39
CA ASP A 6 17.54 31.08 9.10
C ASP A 6 17.04 32.35 8.41
N GLU A 7 17.95 33.17 7.89
CA GLU A 7 17.60 34.36 7.09
C GLU A 7 16.90 33.98 5.78
N LEU A 8 17.37 32.92 5.11
CA LEU A 8 16.73 32.43 3.87
C LEU A 8 15.32 31.88 4.13
N LEU A 9 15.13 31.16 5.24
CA LEU A 9 13.83 30.63 5.62
C LEU A 9 12.85 31.75 5.99
N ALA A 10 13.31 32.79 6.69
CA ALA A 10 12.50 33.93 7.05
C ALA A 10 12.04 34.73 5.81
N GLU A 11 12.95 34.93 4.84
CA GLU A 11 12.60 35.58 3.57
C GLU A 11 11.60 34.78 2.75
N GLU A 12 11.78 33.46 2.66
CA GLU A 12 10.84 32.58 1.94
C GLU A 12 9.46 32.56 2.62
N ALA A 13 9.42 32.52 3.95
CA ALA A 13 8.16 32.55 4.71
C ALA A 13 7.36 33.84 4.43
N ILE A 14 8.01 35.00 4.42
CA ILE A 14 7.36 36.28 4.09
C ILE A 14 6.85 36.26 2.65
N ALA A 15 7.67 35.78 1.70
CA ALA A 15 7.29 35.72 0.29
C ALA A 15 6.06 34.81 0.05
N VAL A 16 5.97 33.70 0.77
CA VAL A 16 4.81 32.79 0.70
C VAL A 16 3.55 33.43 1.27
N GLU A 17 3.61 34.10 2.43
CA GLU A 17 2.45 34.77 3.01
C GLU A 17 1.93 35.92 2.12
N GLU A 18 2.83 36.71 1.53
CA GLU A 18 2.45 37.77 0.58
C GLU A 18 1.83 37.22 -0.71
N ALA A 19 2.35 36.10 -1.21
CA ALA A 19 1.80 35.41 -2.37
C ALA A 19 0.41 34.83 -2.09
N GLU A 20 0.17 34.26 -0.89
CA GLU A 20 -1.16 33.79 -0.50
C GLU A 20 -2.16 34.93 -0.34
N ALA A 21 -1.76 36.03 0.30
CA ALA A 21 -2.63 37.20 0.52
C ALA A 21 -3.09 37.87 -0.78
N THR A 22 -2.32 37.72 -1.86
CA THR A 22 -2.62 38.27 -3.18
C THR A 22 -3.11 37.22 -4.19
N SER A 23 -3.20 35.96 -3.77
CA SER A 23 -3.66 34.87 -4.62
C SER A 23 -5.15 35.01 -4.95
N ASP A 24 -5.49 34.80 -6.23
CA ASP A 24 -6.88 34.66 -6.66
C ASP A 24 -7.30 33.18 -6.54
N PRO A 25 -8.25 32.84 -5.65
CA PRO A 25 -8.70 31.46 -5.46
C PRO A 25 -9.32 30.83 -6.72
N GLU A 26 -9.81 31.66 -7.64
CA GLU A 26 -10.44 31.21 -8.89
C GLU A 26 -9.45 31.16 -10.07
N ALA A 27 -8.20 31.57 -9.86
CA ALA A 27 -7.17 31.47 -10.88
C ALA A 27 -6.92 29.99 -11.24
N PRO A 28 -6.73 29.68 -12.55
CA PRO A 28 -6.42 28.33 -12.96
C PRO A 28 -5.11 27.86 -12.33
N LEU A 29 -5.12 26.63 -11.81
CA LEU A 29 -3.93 26.02 -11.21
C LEU A 29 -2.76 26.00 -12.22
N PRO A 30 -1.52 26.24 -11.77
CA PRO A 30 -0.36 26.22 -12.65
C PRO A 30 -0.27 24.91 -13.44
N ALA A 31 0.15 25.00 -14.71
CA ALA A 31 0.16 23.85 -15.63
C ALA A 31 1.02 22.64 -15.17
N HIS A 32 1.95 22.87 -14.23
CA HIS A 32 2.79 21.83 -13.64
C HIS A 32 2.12 21.14 -12.43
N VAL A 33 0.98 21.62 -11.94
CA VAL A 33 0.26 21.04 -10.81
C VAL A 33 -0.68 19.93 -11.30
N LYS A 34 -0.39 18.70 -10.88
CA LYS A 34 -1.25 17.56 -11.16
C LYS A 34 -2.33 17.44 -10.08
N VAL A 35 -3.57 17.78 -10.41
CA VAL A 35 -4.73 17.54 -9.54
C VAL A 35 -5.07 16.05 -9.56
N THR A 36 -4.89 15.37 -8.43
CA THR A 36 -5.38 14.00 -8.25
C THR A 36 -6.72 14.02 -7.53
N ARG A 37 -7.77 13.53 -8.18
CA ARG A 37 -9.06 13.31 -7.51
C ARG A 37 -8.86 12.11 -6.57
N GLY A 38 -9.01 12.34 -5.26
CA GLY A 38 -8.78 11.33 -4.23
C GLY A 38 -9.47 10.00 -4.55
N HIS A 39 -8.80 8.89 -4.24
CA HIS A 39 -9.33 7.55 -4.49
C HIS A 39 -10.70 7.38 -3.82
N PRO A 40 -11.63 6.58 -4.37
CA PRO A 40 -12.88 6.29 -3.68
C PRO A 40 -12.57 5.82 -2.26
N ARG A 41 -13.35 6.31 -1.28
CA ARG A 41 -13.13 6.03 0.14
C ARG A 41 -12.91 4.53 0.33
N ALA A 42 -11.82 4.16 1.00
CA ALA A 42 -11.56 2.78 1.34
C ALA A 42 -12.77 2.23 2.11
N ARG A 43 -13.30 1.08 1.65
CA ARG A 43 -14.37 0.37 2.35
C ARG A 43 -13.71 -0.56 3.36
N ASN A 44 -14.18 -0.52 4.61
CA ASN A 44 -13.70 -1.40 5.67
C ASN A 44 -14.51 -2.69 5.69
N LEU A 45 -13.83 -3.83 5.70
CA LEU A 45 -14.39 -5.16 5.93
C LEU A 45 -13.86 -5.66 7.27
N GLN A 46 -14.76 -6.06 8.18
CA GLN A 46 -14.37 -6.68 9.44
C GLN A 46 -14.46 -8.20 9.30
N VAL A 47 -13.38 -8.90 9.64
CA VAL A 47 -13.30 -10.35 9.66
C VAL A 47 -13.06 -10.77 11.11
N ARG A 48 -13.85 -11.73 11.60
CA ARG A 48 -13.71 -12.25 12.97
C ARG A 48 -12.88 -13.53 12.92
N PHE A 49 -11.75 -13.51 13.61
CA PHE A 49 -10.89 -14.67 13.84
C PHE A 49 -11.02 -15.09 15.29
N ARG A 50 -10.76 -16.37 15.57
CA ARG A 50 -10.39 -16.79 16.92
C ARG A 50 -8.96 -16.31 17.24
N ASP A 51 -8.60 -16.32 18.51
CA ASP A 51 -7.30 -15.80 18.97
C ASP A 51 -6.13 -16.60 18.35
N ASP A 52 -6.25 -17.93 18.32
CA ASP A 52 -5.27 -18.84 17.71
C ASP A 52 -5.10 -18.59 16.21
N GLU A 53 -6.22 -18.45 15.48
CA GLU A 53 -6.20 -18.18 14.03
C GLU A 53 -5.53 -16.85 13.71
N PHE A 54 -5.73 -15.83 14.55
CA PHE A 54 -5.11 -14.52 14.34
C PHE A 54 -3.61 -14.53 14.65
N GLU A 55 -3.18 -15.26 15.69
CA GLU A 55 -1.77 -15.44 16.01
C GLU A 55 -1.01 -16.14 14.88
N GLU A 56 -1.57 -17.23 14.34
CA GLU A 56 -0.98 -17.94 13.19
C GLU A 56 -0.85 -17.01 11.97
N LEU A 57 -1.89 -16.23 11.69
CA LEU A 57 -1.90 -15.27 10.59
C LEU A 57 -0.86 -14.16 10.79
N ALA A 58 -0.71 -13.65 12.01
CA ALA A 58 0.26 -12.62 12.36
C ALA A 58 1.71 -13.12 12.19
N ALA A 59 2.00 -14.32 12.68
CA ALA A 59 3.31 -14.95 12.52
C ALA A 59 3.66 -15.17 11.04
N TYR A 60 2.67 -15.60 10.24
CA TYR A 60 2.85 -15.77 8.80
C TYR A 60 3.10 -14.44 8.06
N ALA A 61 2.42 -13.37 8.47
CA ALA A 61 2.63 -12.03 7.92
C ALA A 61 4.02 -11.47 8.27
N GLU A 62 4.49 -11.69 9.51
CA GLU A 62 5.82 -11.31 9.97
C GLU A 62 6.92 -12.05 9.18
N GLN A 63 6.79 -13.36 8.99
CA GLN A 63 7.73 -14.14 8.18
C GLN A 63 7.86 -13.60 6.75
N ARG A 64 6.77 -13.06 6.20
CA ARG A 64 6.71 -12.47 4.85
C ARG A 64 7.14 -11.00 4.81
N GLY A 65 7.34 -10.35 5.97
CA GLY A 65 7.61 -8.92 6.08
C GLY A 65 6.44 -8.05 5.58
N LEU A 66 5.20 -8.53 5.72
CA LEU A 66 4.01 -7.85 5.22
C LEU A 66 3.04 -7.51 6.36
N PRO A 67 2.28 -6.40 6.27
CA PRO A 67 1.15 -6.17 7.17
C PRO A 67 0.08 -7.26 7.03
N VAL A 68 -0.54 -7.65 8.15
CA VAL A 68 -1.64 -8.63 8.18
C VAL A 68 -2.76 -8.25 7.20
N SER A 69 -3.14 -6.98 7.14
CA SER A 69 -4.17 -6.48 6.21
C SER A 69 -3.80 -6.66 4.73
N THR A 70 -2.51 -6.49 4.39
CA THR A 70 -1.99 -6.71 3.03
C THR A 70 -2.07 -8.18 2.67
N LEU A 71 -1.71 -9.06 3.60
CA LEU A 71 -1.76 -10.51 3.42
C LEU A 71 -3.20 -11.01 3.28
N VAL A 72 -4.11 -10.57 4.15
CA VAL A 72 -5.53 -10.90 4.05
C VAL A 72 -6.12 -10.42 2.73
N ARG A 73 -5.80 -9.18 2.32
CA ARG A 73 -6.26 -8.64 1.03
C ARG A 73 -5.78 -9.49 -0.14
N SER A 74 -4.52 -9.94 -0.14
CA SER A 74 -3.99 -10.75 -1.23
C SER A 74 -4.67 -12.12 -1.30
N LEU A 75 -4.88 -12.77 -0.16
CA LEU A 75 -5.60 -14.05 -0.08
C LEU A 75 -7.05 -13.92 -0.57
N VAL A 76 -7.77 -12.89 -0.14
CA VAL A 76 -9.15 -12.63 -0.58
C VAL A 76 -9.20 -12.40 -2.08
N LEU A 77 -8.30 -11.58 -2.63
CA LEU A 77 -8.25 -11.31 -4.07
C LEU A 77 -7.90 -12.55 -4.89
N GLN A 78 -7.02 -13.42 -4.38
CA GLN A 78 -6.71 -14.70 -5.02
C GLN A 78 -7.91 -15.65 -5.02
N ALA A 79 -8.68 -15.69 -3.92
CA ALA A 79 -9.83 -16.58 -3.79
C ALA A 79 -11.00 -16.18 -4.71
N ILE A 80 -11.16 -14.88 -4.98
CA ILE A 80 -12.21 -14.36 -5.88
C ILE A 80 -11.72 -14.12 -7.30
N ALA A 81 -10.42 -14.32 -7.57
CA ALA A 81 -9.92 -14.26 -8.92
C ALA A 81 -10.69 -15.30 -9.75
N PRO A 82 -11.16 -14.94 -10.96
CA PRO A 82 -11.69 -15.94 -11.88
C PRO A 82 -10.67 -17.05 -11.97
N ALA A 83 -11.12 -18.31 -11.91
CA ALA A 83 -10.22 -19.43 -12.08
C ALA A 83 -9.41 -19.17 -13.37
N ASP A 84 -8.08 -19.09 -13.22
CA ASP A 84 -7.19 -19.20 -14.38
C ASP A 84 -7.61 -20.47 -15.14
N ASP A 85 -7.38 -20.50 -16.46
CA ASP A 85 -7.61 -21.70 -17.27
C ASP A 85 -7.17 -22.94 -16.50
N LEU A 86 -7.99 -24.00 -16.51
CA LEU A 86 -7.84 -25.20 -15.67
C LEU A 86 -6.38 -25.72 -15.67
N LYS A 87 -5.70 -25.55 -16.80
CA LYS A 87 -4.27 -25.82 -16.98
C LYS A 87 -3.38 -25.04 -16.02
N THR A 88 -3.53 -23.73 -15.92
CA THR A 88 -2.75 -22.86 -15.03
C THR A 88 -3.02 -23.18 -13.55
N ALA A 89 -4.27 -23.56 -13.22
CA ALA A 89 -4.60 -24.00 -11.86
C ALA A 89 -3.89 -25.33 -11.50
N LEU A 90 -3.82 -26.28 -12.44
CA LEU A 90 -3.10 -27.55 -12.27
C LEU A 90 -1.59 -27.33 -12.14
N ASP A 91 -1.00 -26.48 -12.99
CA ASP A 91 0.44 -26.17 -12.97
C ASP A 91 0.86 -25.56 -11.61
N LYS A 92 0.01 -24.69 -11.05
CA LYS A 92 0.23 -24.10 -9.72
C LYS A 92 0.17 -25.16 -8.62
N LEU A 93 -0.82 -26.04 -8.66
CA LEU A 93 -1.02 -27.09 -7.66
C LEU A 93 0.15 -28.09 -7.65
N GLU A 94 0.67 -28.44 -8.83
CA GLU A 94 1.86 -29.28 -8.96
C GLU A 94 3.10 -28.61 -8.33
N THR A 95 3.27 -27.31 -8.56
CA THR A 95 4.37 -26.52 -7.98
C THR A 95 4.28 -26.45 -6.46
N ASP A 96 3.10 -26.18 -5.92
CA ASP A 96 2.86 -26.10 -4.47
C ASP A 96 3.10 -27.47 -3.80
N LEU A 97 2.63 -28.56 -4.43
CA LEU A 97 2.87 -29.92 -3.94
C LEU A 97 4.37 -30.27 -3.95
N ALA A 98 5.10 -29.86 -4.98
CA ALA A 98 6.55 -30.07 -5.06
C ALA A 98 7.30 -29.29 -3.96
N ALA A 99 6.85 -28.08 -3.62
CA ALA A 99 7.40 -27.30 -2.52
C ALA A 99 7.18 -27.99 -1.16
N VAL A 100 5.96 -28.49 -0.92
CA VAL A 100 5.63 -29.24 0.31
C VAL A 100 6.47 -30.52 0.42
N ARG A 101 6.60 -31.28 -0.67
CA ARG A 101 7.44 -32.50 -0.70
C ARG A 101 8.90 -32.18 -0.38
N ARG A 102 9.47 -31.13 -0.97
CA ARG A 102 10.85 -30.72 -0.66
C ARG A 102 11.02 -30.39 0.82
N LYS A 103 10.09 -29.62 1.40
CA LYS A 103 10.11 -29.26 2.83
C LYS A 103 10.01 -30.48 3.74
N ALA A 104 9.17 -31.46 3.38
CA ALA A 104 9.00 -32.70 4.15
C ALA A 104 10.22 -33.64 4.06
N LEU A 105 10.97 -33.61 2.96
CA LEU A 105 12.15 -34.45 2.75
C LEU A 105 13.47 -33.79 3.19
N SER A 106 13.44 -32.48 3.50
CA SER A 106 14.59 -31.73 4.04
C SER A 106 14.60 -31.66 5.58
N ALA A 107 13.61 -32.27 6.24
CA ALA A 107 13.51 -32.42 7.69
C ALA A 107 13.91 -33.85 8.09
#